data_AF-A0A6A6WBD2-F1
#
_entry.id   AF-A0A6A6WBD2-F1
#
_cell.length_a   1.000
_cell.length_b   1.000
_cell.length_c   1.000
_cell.angle_alpha   90.00
_cell.angle_beta   90.00
_cell.angle_gamma   90.00
#
_symmetry.space_group_name_H-M   'P 1'
#
loop_
_entity.id
_entity.type
_entity.pdbx_description
1 polymer ?
#
loop_
_entity_poly.entity_id
_entity_poly.type
_entity_poly.pdbx_seq_one_letter_code
_entity_poly.pdbx_strand_id
1 'polypeptide(L)'
;MDGDPAVDPILDTFSLWLPLPYRVAIISVFGIWAWGANLHYLSLVKIDVPSLIRYPARTHSHQPRHHVSTYRLATLLSIPLAISLLLFWVLTRGHANLVEQYSLLPNLYLIVVILVFALPLPSVSPSGRSRFLLTLRRISIGGIAEADNGKFGDILMADALTSYAKVMGDLFVALCMFVSGKGSSTSRPDRTCGGAFLVPFIISIPSLIRLRQCLIEYLRVRRANKPSGSIGAAGWGGQHLANALKYSTAFPVIILSAMQRGYDPATFHMSEKGLFRLWLLAVFINSFYSFYWDVAKDWDLTLFSKERDNPEHPFGLRRHRYFYAKELYYSVIIMDLMLRCTWSFKLSPHLDHFNDLEGGIFLMEALEVFRRWVWIFFRVETEWVRNNRGPAPDDILLGDYDTNKYDSD
;
A
#
# COMPACT_ATOMS: atom_id res chain seq x y z
N MET A 1 -33.69 36.17 -23.98
CA MET A 1 -32.39 36.34 -23.28
C MET A 1 -32.52 35.66 -21.93
N ASP A 2 -31.39 35.34 -21.30
CA ASP A 2 -31.25 34.55 -20.06
C ASP A 2 -30.92 33.08 -20.32
N GLY A 3 -29.87 32.88 -21.12
CA GLY A 3 -28.99 31.74 -20.93
C GLY A 3 -28.13 32.02 -19.72
N ASP A 4 -28.44 31.35 -18.62
CA ASP A 4 -27.59 31.27 -17.44
C ASP A 4 -26.19 30.85 -17.92
N PRO A 5 -25.13 31.65 -17.72
CA PRO A 5 -23.80 31.22 -18.10
C PRO A 5 -23.51 30.00 -17.25
N ALA A 6 -23.40 28.83 -17.89
CA ALA A 6 -22.86 27.64 -17.26
C ALA A 6 -21.56 28.08 -16.58
N VAL A 7 -21.58 28.17 -15.25
CA VAL A 7 -20.39 28.44 -14.46
C VAL A 7 -19.50 27.25 -14.73
N ASP A 8 -18.53 27.43 -15.63
CA ASP A 8 -17.50 26.43 -15.89
C ASP A 8 -17.01 25.95 -14.52
N PRO A 9 -17.03 24.65 -14.23
CA PRO A 9 -16.70 24.16 -12.90
C PRO A 9 -15.24 24.52 -12.60
N ILE A 10 -15.07 25.62 -11.86
CA ILE A 10 -13.78 26.21 -11.56
C ILE A 10 -12.93 25.13 -10.89
N LEU A 11 -11.78 24.82 -11.48
CA LEU A 11 -10.78 23.95 -10.85
C LEU A 11 -10.38 24.55 -9.51
N ASP A 12 -10.33 23.72 -8.48
CA ASP A 12 -9.86 24.17 -7.18
C ASP A 12 -8.39 24.61 -7.26
N THR A 13 -7.98 25.48 -6.32
CA THR A 13 -6.63 26.06 -6.33
C THR A 13 -5.55 24.97 -6.34
N PHE A 14 -5.75 23.86 -5.65
CA PHE A 14 -4.76 22.79 -5.61
C PHE A 14 -4.67 22.04 -6.95
N SER A 15 -5.80 21.80 -7.63
CA SER A 15 -5.82 21.20 -8.98
C SER A 15 -5.17 22.06 -10.05
N LEU A 16 -5.20 23.40 -9.91
CA LEU A 16 -4.50 24.30 -10.84
C LEU A 16 -2.98 24.15 -10.80
N TRP A 17 -2.42 23.89 -9.61
CA TRP A 17 -0.97 23.74 -9.42
C TRP A 17 -0.52 22.29 -9.48
N LEU A 18 -1.35 21.34 -9.06
CA LEU A 18 -1.00 19.94 -9.02
C LEU A 18 -2.17 19.08 -9.52
N PRO A 19 -2.34 18.93 -10.85
CA PRO A 19 -3.38 18.08 -11.43
C PRO A 19 -3.13 16.60 -11.14
N LEU A 20 -4.19 15.79 -11.28
CA LEU A 20 -4.23 14.38 -10.89
C LEU A 20 -3.04 13.53 -11.38
N PRO A 21 -2.57 13.62 -12.64
CA PRO A 21 -1.46 12.76 -13.08
C PRO A 21 -0.15 13.06 -12.33
N TYR A 22 0.12 14.32 -11.97
CA TYR A 22 1.30 14.66 -11.17
C TYR A 22 1.19 14.17 -9.73
N ARG A 23 -0.01 14.16 -9.15
CA ARG A 23 -0.25 13.59 -7.81
C ARG A 23 0.14 12.13 -7.75
N VAL A 24 -0.36 11.34 -8.71
CA VAL A 24 -0.06 9.91 -8.85
C VAL A 24 1.44 9.69 -9.07
N ALA A 25 2.06 10.50 -9.93
CA ALA A 25 3.50 10.46 -10.20
C ALA A 25 4.34 10.73 -8.93
N ILE A 26 4.03 11.80 -8.18
CA ILE A 26 4.75 12.17 -6.96
C ILE A 26 4.67 11.05 -5.93
N ILE A 27 3.48 10.50 -5.67
CA ILE A 27 3.31 9.43 -4.68
C ILE A 27 4.05 8.17 -5.13
N SER A 28 4.00 7.84 -6.42
CA SER A 28 4.73 6.69 -6.99
C SER A 28 6.24 6.83 -6.81
N VAL A 29 6.81 8.01 -7.11
CA VAL A 29 8.24 8.28 -6.94
C VAL A 29 8.64 8.33 -5.46
N PHE A 30 7.79 8.90 -4.61
CA PHE A 30 7.96 8.90 -3.16
C PHE A 30 8.06 7.47 -2.61
N GLY A 31 7.23 6.54 -3.09
CA GLY A 31 7.32 5.12 -2.73
C GLY A 31 8.69 4.48 -2.99
N ILE A 32 9.33 4.86 -4.10
CA ILE A 32 10.65 4.33 -4.47
C ILE A 32 11.73 4.90 -3.55
N TRP A 33 11.66 6.20 -3.23
CA TRP A 33 12.52 6.83 -2.22
C TRP A 33 12.35 6.19 -0.84
N ALA A 34 11.10 6.00 -0.43
CA ALA A 34 10.72 5.37 0.83
C ALA A 34 11.30 3.96 0.95
N TRP A 35 11.16 3.14 -0.09
CA TRP A 35 11.77 1.80 -0.13
C TRP A 35 13.30 1.84 -0.07
N GLY A 36 13.93 2.78 -0.78
CA GLY A 36 15.37 3.02 -0.71
C GLY A 36 15.83 3.37 0.71
N ALA A 37 15.07 4.20 1.42
CA ALA A 37 15.29 4.56 2.81
C ALA A 37 15.12 3.36 3.76
N ASN A 38 14.11 2.51 3.55
CA ASN A 38 13.97 1.26 4.29
C ASN A 38 15.23 0.41 4.16
N LEU A 39 15.66 0.11 2.92
CA LEU A 39 16.84 -0.69 2.65
C LEU A 39 18.13 -0.08 3.22
N HIS A 40 18.26 1.25 3.16
CA HIS A 40 19.45 1.94 3.65
C HIS A 40 19.53 1.85 5.17
N TYR A 41 18.51 2.29 5.88
CA TYR A 41 18.53 2.33 7.34
C TYR A 41 18.57 0.92 7.96
N LEU A 42 17.80 -0.04 7.41
CA LEU A 42 17.84 -1.43 7.89
C LEU A 42 19.24 -2.04 7.72
N SER A 43 19.96 -1.69 6.65
CA SER A 43 21.36 -2.13 6.50
C SER A 43 22.31 -1.52 7.54
N LEU A 44 22.06 -0.28 7.99
CA LEU A 44 22.85 0.38 9.04
C LEU A 44 22.67 -0.29 10.41
N VAL A 45 21.45 -0.76 10.71
CA VAL A 45 21.15 -1.53 11.93
C VAL A 45 21.43 -3.04 11.78
N LYS A 46 22.14 -3.44 10.72
CA LYS A 46 22.58 -4.82 10.44
C LYS A 46 21.43 -5.82 10.22
N ILE A 47 20.31 -5.37 9.64
CA ILE A 47 19.21 -6.23 9.19
C ILE A 47 19.35 -6.45 7.68
N ASP A 48 19.55 -7.70 7.25
CA ASP A 48 19.73 -8.07 5.85
C ASP A 48 18.38 -8.32 5.16
N VAL A 49 17.75 -7.23 4.72
CA VAL A 49 16.47 -7.26 3.99
C VAL A 49 16.54 -8.10 2.70
N PRO A 50 17.57 -7.97 1.82
CA PRO A 50 17.74 -8.85 0.67
C PRO A 50 17.65 -10.34 1.00
N SER A 51 18.29 -10.79 2.08
CA SER A 51 18.20 -12.19 2.52
C SER A 51 16.77 -12.59 2.90
N LEU A 52 16.07 -11.76 3.68
CA LEU A 52 14.68 -12.02 4.11
C LEU A 52 13.71 -12.16 2.94
N ILE A 53 13.87 -11.35 1.90
CA ILE A 53 13.00 -11.38 0.71
C ILE A 53 13.53 -12.29 -0.39
N ARG A 54 14.61 -13.05 -0.13
CA ARG A 54 15.30 -13.92 -1.10
C ARG A 54 15.71 -13.18 -2.39
N TYR A 55 16.16 -11.93 -2.23
CA TYR A 55 16.75 -11.16 -3.31
C TYR A 55 18.19 -11.64 -3.57
N PRO A 56 18.64 -11.74 -4.84
CA PRO A 56 19.99 -12.21 -5.15
C PRO A 56 21.08 -11.44 -4.41
N ALA A 57 21.97 -12.18 -3.75
CA ALA A 57 23.15 -11.61 -3.13
C ALA A 57 24.04 -10.93 -4.17
N ARG A 58 24.76 -9.90 -3.73
CA ARG A 58 25.78 -9.25 -4.55
C ARG A 58 26.91 -10.24 -4.83
N THR A 59 27.20 -10.49 -6.09
CA THR A 59 28.29 -11.41 -6.49
C THR A 59 29.67 -10.76 -6.42
N HIS A 60 29.74 -9.43 -6.53
CA HIS A 60 31.00 -8.69 -6.49
C HIS A 60 30.92 -7.44 -5.60
N SER A 61 32.04 -7.06 -5.00
CA SER A 61 32.16 -5.85 -4.17
C SER A 61 31.80 -4.56 -4.93
N HIS A 62 32.12 -4.51 -6.23
CA HIS A 62 31.85 -3.40 -7.14
C HIS A 62 30.37 -3.21 -7.52
N GLN A 63 29.52 -4.21 -7.31
CA GLN A 63 28.09 -4.01 -7.54
C GLN A 63 27.55 -2.97 -6.55
N PRO A 64 26.71 -2.02 -6.97
CA PRO A 64 26.11 -1.06 -6.06
C PRO A 64 25.30 -1.78 -4.98
N ARG A 65 25.28 -1.23 -3.76
CA ARG A 65 24.39 -1.72 -2.68
C ARG A 65 22.93 -1.57 -3.13
N HIS A 66 22.05 -2.44 -2.66
CA HIS A 66 20.65 -2.45 -3.10
C HIS A 66 19.95 -1.09 -2.89
N HIS A 67 20.15 -0.43 -1.74
CA HIS A 67 19.61 0.92 -1.52
C HIS A 67 20.17 1.97 -2.49
N VAL A 68 21.45 1.89 -2.88
CA VAL A 68 22.05 2.81 -3.87
C VAL A 68 21.39 2.60 -5.24
N SER A 69 21.17 1.36 -5.65
CA SER A 69 20.44 1.07 -6.89
C SER A 69 19.01 1.61 -6.87
N THR A 70 18.32 1.52 -5.73
CA THR A 70 16.98 2.09 -5.55
C THR A 70 17.00 3.61 -5.60
N TYR A 71 17.96 4.29 -4.94
CA TYR A 71 18.10 5.74 -5.00
C TYR A 71 18.46 6.25 -6.40
N ARG A 72 19.24 5.49 -7.18
CA ARG A 72 19.51 5.82 -8.58
C ARG A 72 18.23 5.79 -9.41
N LEU A 73 17.38 4.78 -9.24
CA LEU A 73 16.07 4.73 -9.90
C LEU A 73 15.17 5.88 -9.43
N ALA A 74 15.12 6.15 -8.13
CA ALA A 74 14.33 7.25 -7.58
C ALA A 74 14.78 8.61 -8.15
N THR A 75 16.08 8.84 -8.24
CA THR A 75 16.68 10.06 -8.81
C THR A 75 16.38 10.17 -10.31
N LEU A 76 16.53 9.06 -11.05
CA LEU A 76 16.22 9.00 -12.48
C LEU A 76 14.76 9.38 -12.77
N LEU A 77 13.84 9.07 -11.88
CA LEU A 77 12.42 9.44 -12.01
C LEU A 77 12.13 10.84 -11.46
N SER A 78 12.84 11.28 -10.40
CA SER A 78 12.61 12.58 -9.74
C SER A 78 13.06 13.76 -10.58
N ILE A 79 14.20 13.66 -11.28
CA ILE A 79 14.72 14.74 -12.13
C ILE A 79 13.73 15.11 -13.25
N PRO A 80 13.28 14.17 -14.11
CA PRO A 80 12.30 14.49 -15.15
C PRO A 80 10.93 14.88 -14.56
N LEU A 81 10.56 14.39 -13.37
CA LEU A 81 9.35 14.84 -12.68
C LEU A 81 9.44 16.32 -12.32
N ALA A 82 10.54 16.71 -11.68
CA ALA A 82 10.78 18.09 -11.27
C ALA A 82 10.83 19.02 -12.49
N ILE A 83 11.54 18.64 -13.55
CA ILE A 83 11.58 19.41 -14.80
C ILE A 83 10.18 19.55 -15.41
N SER A 84 9.44 18.45 -15.52
CA SER A 84 8.07 18.44 -16.05
C SER A 84 7.13 19.32 -15.22
N LEU A 85 7.16 19.20 -13.89
CA LEU A 85 6.32 19.97 -12.99
C LEU A 85 6.66 21.46 -12.98
N LEU A 86 7.95 21.81 -12.96
CA LEU A 86 8.40 23.22 -13.02
C LEU A 86 8.03 23.85 -14.36
N LEU A 87 8.22 23.12 -15.47
CA LEU A 87 7.80 23.58 -16.80
C LEU A 87 6.28 23.77 -16.85
N PHE A 88 5.51 22.84 -16.29
CA PHE A 88 4.05 22.97 -16.17
C PHE A 88 3.66 24.26 -15.44
N TRP A 89 4.25 24.54 -14.28
CA TRP A 89 3.95 25.77 -13.52
C TRP A 89 4.29 27.05 -14.28
N VAL A 90 5.42 27.07 -14.99
CA VAL A 90 5.83 28.25 -15.80
C VAL A 90 4.86 28.49 -16.95
N LEU A 91 4.40 27.41 -17.61
CA LEU A 91 3.50 27.49 -18.76
C LEU A 91 2.07 27.84 -18.36
N THR A 92 1.55 27.25 -17.28
CA THR A 92 0.14 27.43 -16.89
C THR A 92 -0.09 28.65 -16.00
N ARG A 93 0.87 28.97 -15.12
CA ARG A 93 0.78 30.03 -14.11
C ARG A 93 -0.50 29.94 -13.26
N GLY A 94 -1.07 28.75 -13.12
CA GLY A 94 -2.33 28.52 -12.42
C GLY A 94 -3.59 28.98 -13.17
N HIS A 95 -3.54 29.31 -14.47
CA HIS A 95 -4.74 29.61 -15.25
C HIS A 95 -5.41 28.32 -15.74
N ALA A 96 -6.71 28.14 -15.45
CA ALA A 96 -7.48 26.93 -15.77
C ALA A 96 -7.38 26.52 -17.26
N ASN A 97 -7.58 27.46 -18.18
CA ASN A 97 -7.53 27.19 -19.63
C ASN A 97 -6.16 26.64 -20.06
N LEU A 98 -5.07 27.16 -19.49
CA LEU A 98 -3.72 26.71 -19.80
C LEU A 98 -3.44 25.35 -19.15
N VAL A 99 -3.95 25.09 -17.95
CA VAL A 99 -3.85 23.79 -17.27
C VAL A 99 -4.45 22.68 -18.13
N GLU A 100 -5.58 22.91 -18.78
CA GLU A 100 -6.19 21.96 -19.71
C GLU A 100 -5.42 21.84 -21.03
N GLN A 101 -4.98 22.97 -21.59
CA GLN A 101 -4.21 23.01 -22.84
C GLN A 101 -2.87 22.25 -22.74
N TYR A 102 -2.17 22.37 -21.60
CA TYR A 102 -0.88 21.71 -21.36
C TYR A 102 -1.00 20.34 -20.68
N SER A 103 -2.17 19.70 -20.75
CA SER A 103 -2.42 18.38 -20.16
C SER A 103 -1.48 17.27 -20.65
N LEU A 104 -0.93 17.40 -21.86
CA LEU A 104 0.02 16.44 -22.41
C LEU A 104 1.25 16.25 -21.52
N LEU A 105 1.75 17.31 -20.87
CA LEU A 105 2.99 17.26 -20.09
C LEU A 105 2.90 16.33 -18.85
N PRO A 106 1.89 16.45 -17.97
CA PRO A 106 1.67 15.50 -16.88
C PRO A 106 1.46 14.06 -17.36
N ASN A 107 0.67 13.87 -18.43
CA ASN A 107 0.37 12.53 -18.95
C ASN A 107 1.60 11.85 -19.56
N LEU A 108 2.43 12.59 -20.30
CA LEU A 108 3.69 12.07 -20.85
C LEU A 108 4.61 11.58 -19.73
N TYR A 109 4.73 12.35 -18.65
CA TYR A 109 5.53 11.90 -17.50
C TYR A 109 4.95 10.62 -16.88
N LEU A 110 3.63 10.55 -16.70
CA LEU A 110 2.97 9.36 -16.16
C LEU A 110 3.23 8.12 -17.03
N ILE A 111 3.17 8.28 -18.36
CA ILE A 111 3.53 7.23 -19.32
C ILE A 111 5.01 6.84 -19.17
N VAL A 112 5.93 7.80 -19.03
CA VAL A 112 7.36 7.52 -18.79
C VAL A 112 7.56 6.68 -17.54
N VAL A 113 6.88 6.98 -16.43
CA VAL A 113 6.95 6.15 -15.21
C VAL A 113 6.53 4.72 -15.52
N ILE A 114 5.38 4.52 -16.17
CA ILE A 114 4.87 3.19 -16.54
C ILE A 114 5.88 2.45 -17.42
N LEU A 115 6.43 3.11 -18.45
CA LEU A 115 7.39 2.52 -19.38
C LEU A 115 8.73 2.17 -18.71
N VAL A 116 9.23 2.99 -17.78
CA VAL A 116 10.46 2.69 -17.03
C VAL A 116 10.30 1.40 -16.20
N PHE A 117 9.11 1.11 -15.69
CA PHE A 117 8.82 -0.13 -14.99
C PHE A 117 8.52 -1.30 -15.93
N ALA A 118 7.83 -1.08 -17.05
CA ALA A 118 7.37 -2.14 -17.96
C ALA A 118 8.43 -2.60 -18.97
N LEU A 119 9.28 -1.69 -19.48
CA LEU A 119 10.24 -2.01 -20.54
C LEU A 119 11.58 -2.53 -20.00
N PRO A 120 12.23 -3.50 -20.65
CA PRO A 120 13.51 -4.05 -20.23
C PRO A 120 14.70 -3.12 -20.58
N LEU A 121 14.80 -1.97 -19.90
CA LEU A 121 15.91 -1.00 -20.09
C LEU A 121 17.23 -1.52 -19.47
N PRO A 122 18.27 -1.85 -20.24
CA PRO A 122 19.49 -2.49 -19.70
C PRO A 122 20.22 -1.66 -18.63
N SER A 123 20.13 -0.33 -18.73
CA SER A 123 20.83 0.64 -17.88
C SER A 123 20.16 0.94 -16.54
N VAL A 124 18.93 0.46 -16.32
CA VAL A 124 18.11 0.83 -15.15
C VAL A 124 17.79 -0.41 -14.31
N SER A 125 18.66 -0.80 -13.37
CA SER A 125 18.42 -1.89 -12.41
C SER A 125 17.61 -3.10 -12.96
N PRO A 126 18.09 -3.78 -14.03
CA PRO A 126 17.31 -4.78 -14.76
C PRO A 126 16.85 -5.94 -13.88
N SER A 127 17.71 -6.44 -12.98
CA SER A 127 17.35 -7.50 -12.04
C SER A 127 16.28 -7.09 -11.04
N GLY A 128 16.33 -5.83 -10.56
CA GLY A 128 15.36 -5.31 -9.60
C GLY A 128 13.97 -5.14 -10.21
N ARG A 129 13.89 -4.58 -11.42
CA ARG A 129 12.62 -4.43 -12.14
C ARG A 129 12.02 -5.75 -12.57
N SER A 130 12.83 -6.68 -13.09
CA SER A 130 12.35 -8.03 -13.44
C SER A 130 11.76 -8.73 -12.20
N ARG A 131 12.44 -8.68 -11.06
CA ARG A 131 11.93 -9.23 -9.79
C ARG A 131 10.67 -8.52 -9.30
N PHE A 132 10.60 -7.20 -9.42
CA PHE A 132 9.40 -6.42 -9.11
C PHE A 132 8.20 -6.87 -9.95
N LEU A 133 8.35 -6.93 -11.28
CA LEU A 133 7.29 -7.37 -12.20
C LEU A 133 6.90 -8.83 -11.97
N LEU A 134 7.86 -9.72 -11.74
CA LEU A 134 7.59 -11.12 -11.41
C LEU A 134 6.81 -11.25 -10.09
N THR A 135 7.17 -10.44 -9.09
CA THR A 135 6.45 -10.39 -7.81
C THR A 135 5.04 -9.86 -8.00
N LEU A 136 4.85 -8.75 -8.71
CA LEU A 136 3.52 -8.23 -9.07
C LEU A 136 2.67 -9.26 -9.83
N ARG A 137 3.25 -9.94 -10.82
CA ARG A 137 2.56 -11.01 -11.55
C ARG A 137 2.15 -12.15 -10.62
N ARG A 138 3.06 -12.59 -9.76
CA ARG A 138 2.86 -13.70 -8.82
C ARG A 138 1.76 -13.40 -7.80
N ILE A 139 1.75 -12.20 -7.20
CA ILE A 139 0.72 -11.82 -6.23
C ILE A 139 -0.64 -11.59 -6.90
N SER A 140 -0.67 -11.02 -8.11
CA SER A 140 -1.92 -10.70 -8.83
C SER A 140 -2.61 -11.93 -9.44
N ILE A 141 -1.88 -12.74 -10.22
CA ILE A 141 -2.45 -13.89 -10.95
C ILE A 141 -2.43 -15.16 -10.09
N GLY A 142 -1.47 -15.26 -9.16
CA GLY A 142 -1.24 -16.41 -8.31
C GLY A 142 0.08 -17.10 -8.54
N GLY A 143 0.31 -18.13 -7.73
CA GLY A 143 1.62 -18.75 -7.58
C GLY A 143 2.42 -18.17 -6.40
N ILE A 144 1.75 -17.75 -5.32
CA ILE A 144 2.38 -17.25 -4.09
C ILE A 144 3.56 -18.14 -3.75
N ALA A 145 4.72 -17.51 -3.58
CA ALA A 145 5.92 -18.22 -3.24
C ALA A 145 5.67 -19.07 -1.99
N GLU A 146 6.19 -20.28 -1.98
CA GLU A 146 6.29 -21.05 -0.74
C GLU A 146 7.15 -20.30 0.26
N ALA A 147 7.05 -20.69 1.53
CA ALA A 147 7.80 -20.10 2.64
C ALA A 147 9.28 -19.81 2.27
N ASP A 148 9.93 -20.83 1.71
CA ASP A 148 11.36 -20.84 1.43
C ASP A 148 11.73 -20.03 0.18
N ASN A 149 10.73 -19.71 -0.65
CA ASN A 149 10.89 -19.16 -2.00
C ASN A 149 10.58 -17.64 -2.09
N GLY A 150 10.54 -16.93 -0.95
CA GLY A 150 10.36 -15.47 -0.91
C GLY A 150 8.94 -15.01 -0.57
N LYS A 151 8.16 -15.83 0.14
CA LYS A 151 6.80 -15.49 0.63
C LYS A 151 6.74 -14.16 1.38
N PHE A 152 7.77 -13.84 2.18
CA PHE A 152 7.82 -12.57 2.91
C PHE A 152 7.85 -11.36 1.96
N GLY A 153 8.61 -11.43 0.86
CA GLY A 153 8.63 -10.40 -0.17
C GLY A 153 7.29 -10.22 -0.87
N ASP A 154 6.58 -11.33 -1.15
CA ASP A 154 5.21 -11.30 -1.70
C ASP A 154 4.23 -10.61 -0.76
N ILE A 155 4.31 -10.92 0.53
CA ILE A 155 3.46 -10.32 1.56
C ILE A 155 3.74 -8.82 1.68
N LEU A 156 5.02 -8.41 1.79
CA LEU A 156 5.41 -7.01 1.85
C LEU A 156 4.91 -6.21 0.65
N MET A 157 5.07 -6.75 -0.58
CA MET A 157 4.61 -6.09 -1.79
C MET A 157 3.09 -5.98 -1.83
N ALA A 158 2.37 -7.06 -1.52
CA ALA A 158 0.92 -7.05 -1.55
C ALA A 158 0.33 -6.13 -0.46
N ASP A 159 0.96 -6.05 0.72
CA ASP A 159 0.58 -5.10 1.77
C ASP A 159 0.91 -3.66 1.39
N ALA A 160 2.02 -3.41 0.69
CA ALA A 160 2.30 -2.12 0.11
C ALA A 160 1.19 -1.71 -0.88
N LEU A 161 0.76 -2.59 -1.77
CA LEU A 161 -0.33 -2.31 -2.72
C LEU A 161 -1.64 -1.92 -2.04
N THR A 162 -1.96 -2.44 -0.85
CA THR A 162 -3.19 -2.02 -0.12
C THR A 162 -3.19 -0.53 0.22
N SER A 163 -2.03 0.03 0.54
CA SER A 163 -1.84 1.45 0.80
C SER A 163 -1.86 2.31 -0.48
N TYR A 164 -1.61 1.68 -1.64
CA TYR A 164 -1.70 2.31 -2.96
C TYR A 164 -3.07 2.15 -3.64
N ALA A 165 -4.05 1.51 -3.00
CA ALA A 165 -5.34 1.19 -3.61
C ALA A 165 -6.04 2.42 -4.25
N LYS A 166 -6.07 3.55 -3.54
CA LYS A 166 -6.63 4.80 -4.05
C LYS A 166 -5.76 5.43 -5.15
N VAL A 167 -4.43 5.39 -5.01
CA VAL A 167 -3.48 5.85 -6.04
C VAL A 167 -3.67 5.07 -7.35
N MET A 168 -3.96 3.76 -7.27
CA MET A 168 -4.31 2.94 -8.44
C MET A 168 -5.65 3.36 -9.06
N GLY A 169 -6.64 3.72 -8.25
CA GLY A 169 -7.89 4.31 -8.74
C GLY A 169 -7.66 5.62 -9.47
N ASP A 170 -6.83 6.51 -8.93
CA ASP A 170 -6.51 7.80 -9.54
C ASP A 170 -5.63 7.68 -10.78
N LEU A 171 -4.70 6.72 -10.79
CA LEU A 171 -3.97 6.34 -12.00
C LEU A 171 -4.94 5.95 -13.10
N PHE A 172 -5.93 5.11 -12.78
CA PHE A 172 -6.96 4.72 -13.75
C PHE A 172 -7.80 5.90 -14.21
N VAL A 173 -8.28 6.76 -13.30
CA VAL A 173 -9.05 7.96 -13.66
C VAL A 173 -8.25 8.88 -14.59
N ALA A 174 -6.99 9.16 -14.26
CA ALA A 174 -6.10 9.98 -15.08
C ALA A 174 -5.93 9.42 -16.51
N LEU A 175 -5.68 8.11 -16.62
CA LEU A 175 -5.53 7.44 -17.91
C LEU A 175 -6.86 7.36 -18.69
N CYS A 176 -7.98 7.12 -18.00
CA CYS A 176 -9.31 7.06 -18.60
C CYS A 176 -9.71 8.41 -19.19
N MET A 177 -9.51 9.51 -18.45
CA MET A 177 -9.76 10.87 -18.95
C MET A 177 -8.84 11.20 -20.12
N PHE A 178 -7.56 10.84 -20.04
CA PHE A 178 -6.60 11.07 -21.13
C PHE A 178 -6.97 10.34 -22.43
N VAL A 179 -7.46 9.09 -22.35
CA VAL A 179 -7.79 8.27 -23.52
C VAL A 179 -9.19 8.55 -24.06
N SER A 180 -10.16 8.84 -23.19
CA SER A 180 -11.57 9.02 -23.61
C SER A 180 -11.81 10.28 -24.45
N GLY A 181 -10.93 11.27 -24.36
CA GLY A 181 -11.09 12.57 -25.03
C GLY A 181 -12.28 13.40 -24.50
N LYS A 182 -13.01 12.89 -23.49
CA LYS A 182 -14.13 13.56 -22.84
C LYS A 182 -13.60 14.38 -21.68
N GLY A 183 -13.00 15.53 -22.00
CA GLY A 183 -12.34 16.42 -21.05
C GLY A 183 -10.84 16.19 -20.94
N SER A 184 -10.18 17.01 -20.12
CA SER A 184 -8.74 16.93 -19.88
C SER A 184 -8.45 16.11 -18.62
N SER A 185 -7.42 15.26 -18.60
CA SER A 185 -7.00 14.59 -17.35
C SER A 185 -6.39 15.55 -16.30
N THR A 186 -6.20 16.82 -16.66
CA THR A 186 -5.83 17.90 -15.74
C THR A 186 -7.02 18.74 -15.27
N SER A 187 -8.22 18.47 -15.79
CA SER A 187 -9.45 19.06 -15.26
C SER A 187 -9.90 18.29 -14.00
N ARG A 188 -11.10 18.60 -13.49
CA ARG A 188 -11.66 17.96 -12.29
C ARG A 188 -11.69 16.43 -12.50
N PRO A 189 -11.12 15.63 -11.59
CA PRO A 189 -11.13 14.17 -11.70
C PRO A 189 -12.54 13.59 -11.89
N ASP A 190 -12.80 12.98 -13.04
CA ASP A 190 -14.03 12.23 -13.28
C ASP A 190 -13.91 10.81 -12.71
N ARG A 191 -14.34 10.66 -11.45
CA ARG A 191 -14.37 9.37 -10.75
C ARG A 191 -15.44 8.40 -11.27
N THR A 192 -16.22 8.81 -12.27
CA THR A 192 -17.17 7.96 -13.02
C THR A 192 -16.64 7.55 -14.39
N CYS A 193 -15.45 7.99 -14.78
CA CYS A 193 -14.81 7.59 -16.02
C CYS A 193 -14.65 6.06 -16.04
N GLY A 194 -15.22 5.40 -17.05
CA GLY A 194 -15.27 3.93 -17.14
C GLY A 194 -16.42 3.26 -16.37
N GLY A 195 -17.35 4.05 -15.81
CA GLY A 195 -18.56 3.59 -15.14
C GLY A 195 -18.52 3.68 -13.61
N ALA A 196 -19.71 3.63 -12.98
CA ALA A 196 -19.89 3.85 -11.54
C ALA A 196 -19.13 2.86 -10.63
N PHE A 197 -18.85 1.65 -11.13
CA PHE A 197 -18.27 0.56 -10.33
C PHE A 197 -16.82 0.22 -10.66
N LEU A 198 -16.26 0.74 -11.76
CA LEU A 198 -14.93 0.34 -12.21
C LEU A 198 -13.83 0.87 -11.29
N VAL A 199 -13.90 2.15 -10.89
CA VAL A 199 -12.96 2.74 -9.90
C VAL A 199 -13.04 2.02 -8.54
N PRO A 200 -14.24 1.81 -7.92
CA PRO A 200 -14.36 1.00 -6.72
C PRO A 200 -13.79 -0.42 -6.87
N PHE A 201 -14.02 -1.07 -8.02
CA PHE A 201 -13.46 -2.38 -8.30
C PHE A 201 -11.93 -2.35 -8.31
N ILE A 202 -11.31 -1.39 -8.98
CA ILE A 202 -9.84 -1.22 -9.00
C ILE A 202 -9.28 -0.99 -7.59
N ILE A 203 -9.92 -0.14 -6.80
CA ILE A 203 -9.54 0.11 -5.40
C ILE A 203 -9.64 -1.17 -4.55
N SER A 204 -10.54 -2.10 -4.90
CA SER A 204 -10.69 -3.37 -4.18
C SER A 204 -9.63 -4.43 -4.53
N ILE A 205 -8.93 -4.29 -5.67
CA ILE A 205 -7.96 -5.28 -6.18
C ILE A 205 -6.88 -5.63 -5.15
N PRO A 206 -6.20 -4.67 -4.49
CA PRO A 206 -5.16 -5.01 -3.51
C PRO A 206 -5.67 -5.85 -2.34
N SER A 207 -6.86 -5.52 -1.82
CA SER A 207 -7.50 -6.29 -0.74
C SER A 207 -7.94 -7.67 -1.22
N LEU A 208 -8.39 -7.81 -2.47
CA LEU A 208 -8.73 -9.10 -3.08
C LEU A 208 -7.50 -9.99 -3.25
N ILE A 209 -6.36 -9.41 -3.67
CA ILE A 209 -5.08 -10.11 -3.74
C ILE A 209 -4.73 -10.69 -2.36
N ARG A 210 -4.77 -9.87 -1.30
CA ARG A 210 -4.45 -10.32 0.06
C ARG A 210 -5.44 -11.35 0.60
N LEU A 211 -6.74 -11.15 0.39
CA LEU A 211 -7.77 -12.13 0.74
C LEU A 211 -7.46 -13.48 0.10
N ARG A 212 -7.23 -13.49 -1.22
CA ARG A 212 -6.88 -14.70 -1.95
C ARG A 212 -5.60 -15.34 -1.42
N GLN A 213 -4.58 -14.54 -1.12
CA GLN A 213 -3.33 -15.04 -0.54
C GLN A 213 -3.57 -15.76 0.78
N CYS A 214 -4.32 -15.14 1.69
CA CYS A 214 -4.61 -15.69 3.00
C CYS A 214 -5.44 -16.99 2.90
N LEU A 215 -6.42 -17.05 1.99
CA LEU A 215 -7.22 -18.26 1.77
C LEU A 215 -6.40 -19.41 1.18
N ILE A 216 -5.48 -19.13 0.25
CA ILE A 216 -4.59 -20.14 -0.31
C ILE A 216 -3.69 -20.73 0.79
N GLU A 217 -3.12 -19.90 1.66
CA GLU A 217 -2.29 -20.37 2.77
C GLU A 217 -3.08 -21.22 3.77
N TYR A 218 -4.30 -20.80 4.12
CA TYR A 218 -5.19 -21.61 4.95
C TYR A 218 -5.44 -22.99 4.35
N LEU A 219 -5.73 -23.05 3.04
CA LEU A 219 -5.93 -24.31 2.33
C LEU A 219 -4.65 -25.16 2.25
N ARG A 220 -3.47 -24.53 2.14
CA ARG A 220 -2.16 -25.22 2.18
C ARG A 220 -1.94 -25.90 3.54
N VAL A 221 -2.14 -25.17 4.65
CA VAL A 221 -2.02 -25.73 6.01
C VAL A 221 -3.00 -26.87 6.22
N ARG A 222 -4.27 -26.71 5.80
CA ARG A 222 -5.26 -27.79 5.89
C ARG A 222 -4.90 -29.03 5.09
N ARG A 223 -4.31 -28.86 3.89
CA ARG A 223 -3.85 -29.99 3.08
C ARG A 223 -2.64 -30.68 3.72
N ALA A 224 -1.73 -29.92 4.32
CA ALA A 224 -0.56 -30.46 5.02
C ALA A 224 -0.95 -31.28 6.26
N ASN A 225 -1.98 -30.88 7.00
CA ASN A 225 -2.47 -31.61 8.19
C ASN A 225 -3.33 -32.86 7.84
N LYS A 226 -3.78 -33.00 6.59
CA LYS A 226 -4.70 -34.08 6.18
C LYS A 226 -4.07 -35.49 6.27
N PRO A 227 -2.83 -35.73 5.81
CA PRO A 227 -2.23 -37.06 5.85
C PRO A 227 -1.94 -37.56 7.27
N SER A 228 -1.54 -36.68 8.19
CA SER A 228 -1.19 -37.06 9.56
C SER A 228 -2.38 -37.17 10.50
N GLY A 229 -3.55 -36.64 10.11
CA GLY A 229 -4.73 -36.53 10.97
C GLY A 229 -4.53 -35.65 12.22
N SER A 230 -3.38 -34.98 12.32
CA SER A 230 -2.93 -34.20 13.47
C SER A 230 -2.53 -32.79 13.04
N ILE A 231 -2.58 -31.86 13.99
CA ILE A 231 -2.20 -30.48 13.76
C ILE A 231 -0.67 -30.39 13.76
N GLY A 232 -0.07 -30.06 12.61
CA GLY A 232 1.38 -29.88 12.49
C GLY A 232 1.88 -28.58 13.12
N ALA A 233 3.19 -28.32 12.98
CA ALA A 233 3.85 -27.12 13.54
C ALA A 233 3.24 -25.79 13.05
N ALA A 234 2.66 -25.78 11.85
CA ALA A 234 1.95 -24.62 11.30
C ALA A 234 0.53 -24.39 11.92
N GLY A 235 0.15 -25.16 12.94
CA GLY A 235 -1.16 -25.11 13.55
C GLY A 235 -2.29 -25.54 12.60
N TRP A 236 -3.53 -25.21 12.94
CA TRP A 236 -4.69 -25.54 12.10
C TRP A 236 -4.95 -24.50 10.99
N GLY A 237 -4.14 -23.45 10.92
CA GLY A 237 -4.24 -22.38 9.91
C GLY A 237 -5.15 -21.20 10.27
N GLY A 238 -5.64 -21.12 11.52
CA GLY A 238 -6.58 -20.08 11.97
C GLY A 238 -6.08 -18.65 11.77
N GLN A 239 -4.78 -18.39 11.93
CA GLN A 239 -4.18 -17.07 11.68
C GLN A 239 -4.34 -16.64 10.22
N HIS A 240 -4.23 -17.56 9.25
CA HIS A 240 -4.46 -17.22 7.85
C HIS A 240 -5.92 -16.84 7.59
N LEU A 241 -6.88 -17.54 8.21
CA LEU A 241 -8.30 -17.18 8.09
C LEU A 241 -8.62 -15.85 8.78
N ALA A 242 -8.02 -15.59 9.94
CA ALA A 242 -8.13 -14.29 10.60
C ALA A 242 -7.60 -13.17 9.70
N ASN A 243 -6.45 -13.38 9.05
CA ASN A 243 -5.90 -12.41 8.11
C ASN A 243 -6.80 -12.22 6.88
N ALA A 244 -7.39 -13.31 6.36
CA ALA A 244 -8.37 -13.26 5.28
C ALA A 244 -9.58 -12.40 5.68
N LEU A 245 -10.10 -12.59 6.89
CA LEU A 245 -11.18 -11.78 7.45
C LEU A 245 -10.77 -10.31 7.53
N LYS A 246 -9.56 -9.99 8.00
CA LYS A 246 -9.03 -8.62 8.03
C LYS A 246 -9.17 -7.94 6.67
N TYR A 247 -8.62 -8.53 5.61
CA TYR A 247 -8.72 -7.91 4.28
C TYR A 247 -10.13 -7.88 3.70
N SER A 248 -11.00 -8.82 4.10
CA SER A 248 -12.41 -8.77 3.69
C SER A 248 -13.18 -7.59 4.27
N THR A 249 -12.78 -7.06 5.44
CA THR A 249 -13.44 -5.89 6.04
C THR A 249 -13.30 -4.61 5.20
N ALA A 250 -12.38 -4.57 4.22
CA ALA A 250 -12.24 -3.44 3.31
C ALA A 250 -13.39 -3.38 2.28
N PHE A 251 -13.98 -4.51 1.88
CA PHE A 251 -15.01 -4.52 0.83
C PHE A 251 -16.29 -3.80 1.23
N PRO A 252 -16.86 -3.99 2.43
CA PRO A 252 -18.00 -3.20 2.88
C PRO A 252 -17.73 -1.70 2.83
N VAL A 253 -16.54 -1.24 3.25
CA VAL A 253 -16.17 0.19 3.17
C VAL A 253 -16.23 0.67 1.72
N ILE A 254 -15.60 -0.04 0.79
CA ILE A 254 -15.54 0.34 -0.63
C ILE A 254 -16.93 0.32 -1.28
N ILE A 255 -17.71 -0.74 -1.07
CA ILE A 255 -19.04 -0.92 -1.64
C ILE A 255 -19.99 0.17 -1.14
N LEU A 256 -20.03 0.42 0.17
CA LEU A 256 -20.88 1.43 0.77
C LEU A 256 -20.47 2.85 0.34
N SER A 257 -19.19 3.09 0.06
CA SER A 257 -18.70 4.36 -0.50
C SER A 257 -19.15 4.55 -1.95
N ALA A 258 -19.20 3.48 -2.74
CA ALA A 258 -19.72 3.52 -4.12
C ALA A 258 -21.23 3.74 -4.13
N MET A 259 -21.97 3.03 -3.26
CA MET A 259 -23.43 3.17 -3.14
C MET A 259 -23.86 4.58 -2.74
N GLN A 260 -23.14 5.21 -1.81
CA GLN A 260 -23.46 6.58 -1.39
C GLN A 260 -23.20 7.62 -2.50
N ARG A 261 -22.18 7.43 -3.35
CA ARG A 261 -21.92 8.33 -4.50
C ARG A 261 -23.01 8.27 -5.56
N GLY A 262 -23.62 7.10 -5.75
CA GLY A 262 -24.75 6.90 -6.66
C GLY A 262 -26.09 6.81 -5.94
N TYR A 263 -26.24 7.42 -4.76
CA TYR A 263 -27.43 7.29 -3.95
C TYR A 263 -28.64 7.93 -4.63
N ASP A 264 -29.68 7.13 -4.82
CA ASP A 264 -30.98 7.54 -5.36
C ASP A 264 -32.11 7.07 -4.43
N PRO A 265 -32.86 7.99 -3.79
CA PRO A 265 -33.99 7.65 -2.93
C PRO A 265 -35.06 6.78 -3.59
N ALA A 266 -35.21 6.84 -4.92
CA ALA A 266 -36.20 6.03 -5.64
C ALA A 266 -35.77 4.56 -5.80
N THR A 267 -34.46 4.30 -5.80
CA THR A 267 -33.88 2.97 -6.03
C THR A 267 -33.45 2.29 -4.72
N PHE A 268 -33.07 3.05 -3.70
CA PHE A 268 -32.55 2.51 -2.44
C PHE A 268 -33.60 2.47 -1.32
N HIS A 269 -33.92 1.27 -0.83
CA HIS A 269 -34.81 1.06 0.33
C HIS A 269 -34.23 1.49 1.70
N MET A 270 -33.07 2.15 1.73
CA MET A 270 -32.39 2.61 2.94
C MET A 270 -32.19 4.12 2.86
N SER A 271 -32.42 4.84 3.96
CA SER A 271 -32.10 6.27 4.04
C SER A 271 -30.60 6.51 3.87
N GLU A 272 -30.22 7.65 3.27
CA GLU A 272 -28.83 8.11 3.14
C GLU A 272 -28.11 8.10 4.50
N LYS A 273 -28.78 8.57 5.56
CA LYS A 273 -28.27 8.53 6.94
C LYS A 273 -28.02 7.11 7.43
N GLY A 274 -28.90 6.17 7.08
CA GLY A 274 -28.71 4.75 7.39
C GLY A 274 -27.49 4.17 6.68
N LEU A 275 -27.33 4.48 5.40
CA LEU A 275 -26.20 4.05 4.59
C LEU A 275 -24.87 4.61 5.12
N PHE A 276 -24.84 5.89 5.51
CA PHE A 276 -23.69 6.52 6.14
C PHE A 276 -23.32 5.89 7.49
N ARG A 277 -24.30 5.56 8.34
CA ARG A 277 -24.06 4.85 9.61
C ARG A 277 -23.47 3.46 9.40
N LEU A 278 -23.99 2.72 8.42
CA LEU A 278 -23.44 1.41 8.06
C LEU A 278 -22.01 1.53 7.54
N TRP A 279 -21.74 2.55 6.74
CA TRP A 279 -20.39 2.86 6.27
C TRP A 279 -19.44 3.20 7.43
N LEU A 280 -19.86 4.03 8.39
CA LEU A 280 -19.08 4.32 9.60
C LEU A 280 -18.78 3.06 10.42
N LEU A 281 -19.74 2.15 10.54
CA LEU A 281 -19.52 0.87 11.22
C LEU A 281 -18.49 0.01 10.47
N ALA A 282 -18.59 -0.09 9.14
CA ALA A 282 -17.62 -0.80 8.32
C ALA A 282 -16.21 -0.22 8.44
N VAL A 283 -16.11 1.12 8.42
CA VAL A 283 -14.89 1.89 8.64
C VAL A 283 -14.28 1.58 10.01
N PHE A 284 -15.09 1.59 11.06
CA PHE A 284 -14.66 1.28 12.42
C PHE A 284 -14.10 -0.14 12.50
N ILE A 285 -14.86 -1.14 12.03
CA ILE A 285 -14.44 -2.54 12.05
C ILE A 285 -13.13 -2.74 11.28
N ASN A 286 -13.04 -2.18 10.06
CA ASN A 286 -11.84 -2.28 9.24
C ASN A 286 -10.62 -1.63 9.90
N SER A 287 -10.78 -0.41 10.43
CA SER A 287 -9.69 0.36 11.04
C SER A 287 -9.15 -0.33 12.29
N PHE A 288 -10.02 -0.70 13.23
CA PHE A 288 -9.61 -1.28 14.50
C PHE A 288 -9.11 -2.72 14.36
N TYR A 289 -9.69 -3.53 13.47
CA TYR A 289 -9.17 -4.87 13.22
C TYR A 289 -7.79 -4.80 12.55
N SER A 290 -7.61 -3.92 11.58
CA SER A 290 -6.32 -3.77 10.92
C SER A 290 -5.25 -3.15 11.83
N PHE A 291 -5.62 -2.25 12.74
CA PHE A 291 -4.74 -1.72 13.78
C PHE A 291 -4.29 -2.82 14.76
N TYR A 292 -5.23 -3.62 15.26
CA TYR A 292 -4.91 -4.78 16.08
C TYR A 292 -3.92 -5.70 15.37
N TRP A 293 -4.16 -5.96 14.08
CA TRP A 293 -3.29 -6.82 13.29
C TRP A 293 -1.87 -6.27 13.17
N ASP A 294 -1.72 -4.97 12.86
CA ASP A 294 -0.42 -4.33 12.73
C ASP A 294 0.38 -4.47 14.03
N VAL A 295 -0.23 -4.14 15.17
CA VAL A 295 0.42 -4.18 16.49
C VAL A 295 0.71 -5.61 16.94
N ALA A 296 -0.30 -6.47 16.95
CA ALA A 296 -0.20 -7.80 17.56
C ALA A 296 0.45 -8.85 16.66
N LYS A 297 0.26 -8.76 15.34
CA LYS A 297 0.66 -9.82 14.40
C LYS A 297 1.82 -9.43 13.51
N ASP A 298 1.77 -8.24 12.92
CA ASP A 298 2.83 -7.80 12.00
C ASP A 298 4.07 -7.29 12.75
N TRP A 299 3.89 -6.57 13.85
CA TRP A 299 5.00 -6.09 14.68
C TRP A 299 5.29 -6.98 15.89
N ASP A 300 4.44 -7.98 16.15
CA ASP A 300 4.65 -8.97 17.21
C ASP A 300 4.78 -8.32 18.60
N LEU A 301 4.01 -7.26 18.84
CA LEU A 301 4.03 -6.52 20.10
C LEU A 301 3.03 -7.13 21.09
N THR A 302 3.36 -7.02 22.37
CA THR A 302 2.64 -7.71 23.45
C THR A 302 1.45 -6.92 23.98
N LEU A 303 1.17 -5.71 23.45
CA LEU A 303 0.14 -4.77 23.94
C LEU A 303 -1.24 -5.41 24.17
N PHE A 304 -1.64 -6.36 23.32
CA PHE A 304 -2.93 -7.05 23.38
C PHE A 304 -2.82 -8.49 23.88
N SER A 305 -1.72 -8.84 24.54
CA SER A 305 -1.43 -10.16 25.09
C SER A 305 -1.30 -10.12 26.62
N LYS A 306 -1.25 -11.30 27.24
CA LYS A 306 -0.99 -11.42 28.69
C LYS A 306 0.41 -10.95 29.07
N GLU A 307 1.35 -10.98 28.14
CA GLU A 307 2.74 -10.58 28.35
C GLU A 307 2.95 -9.05 28.36
N ARG A 308 1.90 -8.23 28.18
CA ARG A 308 2.04 -6.77 28.10
C ARG A 308 2.72 -6.16 29.33
N ASP A 309 2.55 -6.78 30.50
CA ASP A 309 3.01 -6.30 31.81
C ASP A 309 4.27 -7.05 32.29
N ASN A 310 4.90 -7.85 31.42
CA ASN A 310 6.10 -8.61 31.77
C ASN A 310 7.28 -7.66 32.11
N PRO A 311 7.92 -7.80 33.29
CA PRO A 311 8.97 -6.88 33.74
C PRO A 311 10.28 -6.98 32.94
N GLU A 312 10.48 -8.03 32.14
CA GLU A 312 11.69 -8.21 31.34
C GLU A 312 11.80 -7.24 30.14
N HIS A 313 10.70 -6.59 29.77
CA HIS A 313 10.66 -5.68 28.63
C HIS A 313 9.66 -4.53 28.85
N PRO A 314 9.76 -3.42 28.09
CA PRO A 314 8.82 -2.31 28.26
C PRO A 314 7.37 -2.73 27.99
N PHE A 315 6.44 -2.04 28.65
CA PHE A 315 5.01 -2.31 28.58
C PHE A 315 4.50 -2.45 27.14
N GLY A 316 3.86 -3.57 26.84
CA GLY A 316 3.25 -3.85 25.54
C GLY A 316 4.23 -3.97 24.37
N LEU A 317 5.54 -3.97 24.59
CA LEU A 317 6.57 -4.20 23.57
C LEU A 317 7.13 -5.62 23.68
N ARG A 318 7.81 -6.08 22.62
CA ARG A 318 8.52 -7.37 22.60
C ARG A 318 9.91 -7.28 23.22
N ARG A 319 10.40 -8.40 23.77
CA ARG A 319 11.73 -8.52 24.41
C ARG A 319 12.88 -8.16 23.46
N HIS A 320 12.86 -8.70 22.25
CA HIS A 320 13.93 -8.56 21.28
C HIS A 320 13.64 -7.45 20.26
N ARG A 321 14.46 -6.40 20.30
CA ARG A 321 14.33 -5.18 19.50
C ARG A 321 15.71 -4.74 18.99
N TYR A 322 15.79 -4.36 17.73
CA TYR A 322 16.96 -3.76 17.09
C TYR A 322 16.88 -2.23 17.10
N PHE A 323 15.68 -1.64 17.14
CA PHE A 323 15.52 -0.21 17.38
C PHE A 323 15.62 0.06 18.89
N TYR A 324 16.70 0.73 19.32
CA TYR A 324 17.01 0.90 20.74
C TYR A 324 15.99 1.75 21.51
N ALA A 325 15.48 2.83 20.89
CA ALA A 325 14.54 3.74 21.52
C ALA A 325 13.14 3.14 21.55
N LYS A 326 12.63 2.84 22.76
CA LYS A 326 11.27 2.31 22.98
C LYS A 326 10.19 3.31 22.54
N GLU A 327 10.51 4.59 22.63
CA GLU A 327 9.68 5.72 22.24
C GLU A 327 9.29 5.61 20.77
N LEU A 328 10.20 5.13 19.90
CA LEU A 328 9.90 4.92 18.48
C LEU A 328 8.73 3.93 18.28
N TYR A 329 8.68 2.83 19.05
CA TYR A 329 7.59 1.85 18.94
C TYR A 329 6.26 2.47 19.36
N TYR A 330 6.23 3.21 20.47
CA TYR A 330 5.01 3.86 20.94
C TYR A 330 4.55 4.95 19.96
N SER A 331 5.48 5.75 19.42
CA SER A 331 5.18 6.73 18.38
C SER A 331 4.58 6.08 17.14
N VAL A 332 5.09 4.91 16.73
CA VAL A 332 4.56 4.17 15.58
C VAL A 332 3.19 3.58 15.85
N ILE A 333 2.93 3.05 17.05
CA ILE A 333 1.59 2.59 17.44
C ILE A 333 0.57 3.75 17.37
N ILE A 334 0.92 4.91 17.94
CA ILE A 334 0.03 6.08 17.94
C ILE A 334 -0.19 6.61 16.51
N MET A 335 0.90 6.76 15.74
CA MET A 335 0.83 7.21 14.35
C MET A 335 -0.02 6.28 13.49
N ASP A 336 0.11 4.96 13.65
CA ASP A 336 -0.68 4.00 12.89
C ASP A 336 -2.17 4.08 13.24
N LEU A 337 -2.51 4.17 14.53
CA LEU A 337 -3.91 4.36 14.93
C LEU A 337 -4.51 5.64 14.34
N MET A 338 -3.79 6.77 14.46
CA MET A 338 -4.25 8.06 13.95
C MET A 338 -4.45 8.02 12.43
N LEU A 339 -3.44 7.56 11.67
CA LEU A 339 -3.50 7.54 10.20
C LEU A 339 -4.47 6.48 9.66
N ARG A 340 -4.74 5.40 10.40
CA ARG A 340 -5.79 4.43 10.04
C ARG A 340 -7.18 5.04 10.14
N CYS A 341 -7.47 5.79 11.20
CA CYS A 341 -8.71 6.55 11.29
C CYS A 341 -8.83 7.54 10.11
N THR A 342 -7.71 8.11 9.68
CA THR A 342 -7.63 8.99 8.50
C THR A 342 -7.91 8.27 7.17
N TRP A 343 -7.49 7.00 7.01
CA TRP A 343 -7.72 6.23 5.78
C TRP A 343 -9.19 6.16 5.38
N SER A 344 -10.05 5.90 6.37
CA SER A 344 -11.48 5.77 6.14
C SER A 344 -12.17 7.08 5.79
N PHE A 345 -11.69 8.22 6.29
CA PHE A 345 -12.24 9.52 5.91
C PHE A 345 -12.12 9.76 4.40
N LYS A 346 -11.05 9.31 3.73
CA LYS A 346 -10.83 9.49 2.28
C LYS A 346 -11.90 8.86 1.39
N LEU A 347 -12.54 7.79 1.88
CA LEU A 347 -13.58 7.08 1.14
C LEU A 347 -14.96 7.68 1.36
N SER A 348 -15.06 8.73 2.19
CA SER A 348 -16.32 9.42 2.43
C SER A 348 -16.75 10.20 1.19
N PRO A 349 -17.91 9.88 0.59
CA PRO A 349 -18.51 10.64 -0.52
C PRO A 349 -18.82 12.08 -0.15
N HIS A 350 -19.01 12.36 1.14
CA HIS A 350 -19.30 13.70 1.62
C HIS A 350 -18.10 14.63 1.41
N LEU A 351 -16.86 14.10 1.34
CA LEU A 351 -15.69 14.89 0.98
C LEU A 351 -15.64 15.24 -0.52
N ASP A 352 -16.23 14.42 -1.40
CA ASP A 352 -16.31 14.71 -2.84
C ASP A 352 -17.25 15.88 -3.16
N HIS A 353 -18.21 16.19 -2.26
CA HIS A 353 -19.14 17.31 -2.40
C HIS A 353 -18.53 18.66 -2.00
N PHE A 354 -17.46 18.66 -1.21
CA PHE A 354 -16.67 19.85 -0.91
C PHE A 354 -15.54 19.98 -1.95
N ASN A 355 -15.81 20.74 -3.00
CA ASN A 355 -14.87 21.01 -4.11
C ASN A 355 -13.47 21.52 -3.66
N ASP A 356 -13.31 21.96 -2.41
CA ASP A 356 -12.07 22.53 -1.87
C ASP A 356 -11.05 21.52 -1.29
N LEU A 357 -11.30 20.20 -1.36
CA LEU A 357 -10.51 19.20 -0.61
C LEU A 357 -9.68 18.22 -1.45
N GLU A 358 -9.48 18.46 -2.74
CA GLU A 358 -8.58 17.63 -3.57
C GLU A 358 -7.14 17.59 -3.01
N GLY A 359 -6.67 18.70 -2.42
CA GLY A 359 -5.41 18.74 -1.66
C GLY A 359 -5.43 17.88 -0.40
N GLY A 360 -6.58 17.80 0.28
CA GLY A 360 -6.81 16.89 1.38
C GLY A 360 -6.70 15.43 0.93
N ILE A 361 -7.41 15.03 -0.13
CA ILE A 361 -7.36 13.66 -0.68
C ILE A 361 -5.90 13.26 -1.00
N PHE A 362 -5.15 14.14 -1.66
CA PHE A 362 -3.73 13.92 -1.95
C PHE A 362 -2.88 13.77 -0.69
N LEU A 363 -3.00 14.67 0.28
CA LEU A 363 -2.27 14.59 1.55
C LEU A 363 -2.59 13.26 2.25
N MET A 364 -3.86 12.87 2.28
CA MET A 364 -4.28 11.65 2.91
C MET A 364 -3.66 10.43 2.19
N GLU A 365 -3.63 10.38 0.85
CA GLU A 365 -2.90 9.36 0.07
C GLU A 365 -1.41 9.30 0.41
N ALA A 366 -0.73 10.45 0.45
CA ALA A 366 0.67 10.53 0.82
C ALA A 366 0.92 10.01 2.24
N LEU A 367 0.06 10.38 3.21
CA LEU A 367 0.13 9.90 4.59
C LEU A 367 -0.10 8.39 4.71
N GLU A 368 -0.93 7.79 3.86
CA GLU A 368 -1.13 6.32 3.87
C GLU A 368 0.09 5.58 3.33
N VAL A 369 0.72 6.10 2.28
CA VAL A 369 2.00 5.56 1.79
C VAL A 369 3.10 5.75 2.83
N PHE A 370 3.15 6.91 3.51
CA PHE A 370 4.06 7.18 4.60
C PHE A 370 3.84 6.22 5.78
N ARG A 371 2.59 5.98 6.20
CA ARG A 371 2.24 5.02 7.26
C ARG A 371 2.80 3.64 6.93
N ARG A 372 2.59 3.16 5.69
CA ARG A 372 3.12 1.88 5.23
C ARG A 372 4.64 1.84 5.18
N TRP A 373 5.28 2.93 4.74
CA TRP A 373 6.74 3.06 4.77
C TRP A 373 7.31 2.89 6.18
N VAL A 374 6.68 3.51 7.19
CA VAL A 374 7.05 3.31 8.59
C VAL A 374 6.79 1.87 9.03
N TRP A 375 5.60 1.32 8.73
CA TRP A 375 5.23 -0.06 9.06
C TRP A 375 6.25 -1.09 8.54
N ILE A 376 6.85 -0.87 7.36
CA ILE A 376 7.85 -1.80 6.78
C ILE A 376 9.07 -1.96 7.69
N PHE A 377 9.55 -0.89 8.34
CA PHE A 377 10.69 -1.00 9.26
C PHE A 377 10.44 -2.01 10.37
N PHE A 378 9.29 -1.90 11.03
CA PHE A 378 8.93 -2.75 12.16
C PHE A 378 8.53 -4.14 11.68
N ARG A 379 7.84 -4.28 10.55
CA ARG A 379 7.53 -5.61 9.98
C ARG A 379 8.79 -6.39 9.63
N VAL A 380 9.77 -5.73 8.99
CA VAL A 380 11.04 -6.37 8.60
C VAL A 380 11.89 -6.68 9.83
N GLU A 381 11.96 -5.78 10.80
CA GLU A 381 12.59 -6.07 12.08
C GLU A 381 11.94 -7.27 12.78
N THR A 382 10.62 -7.38 12.72
CA THR A 382 9.90 -8.52 13.29
C THR A 382 10.25 -9.82 12.62
N GLU A 383 10.24 -9.85 11.28
CA GLU A 383 10.65 -11.04 10.53
C GLU A 383 12.12 -11.42 10.80
N TRP A 384 13.00 -10.42 10.88
CA TRP A 384 14.41 -10.63 11.19
C TRP A 384 14.63 -11.28 12.56
N VAL A 385 13.88 -10.84 13.57
CA VAL A 385 13.93 -11.44 14.91
C VAL A 385 13.43 -12.88 14.89
N ARG A 386 12.31 -13.15 14.21
CA ARG A 386 11.74 -14.50 14.08
C ARG A 386 12.72 -15.48 13.42
N ASN A 387 13.42 -15.05 12.37
CA ASN A 387 14.38 -15.88 11.64
C ASN A 387 15.71 -16.13 12.37
N ASN A 388 16.09 -15.28 13.34
CA ASN A 388 17.38 -15.43 14.05
C ASN A 388 17.25 -15.95 15.48
N ARG A 389 16.05 -15.88 16.08
CA ARG A 389 15.83 -16.24 17.49
C ARG A 389 14.63 -17.17 17.72
N GLY A 390 13.91 -17.55 16.66
CA GLY A 390 12.66 -18.30 16.74
C GLY A 390 11.42 -17.41 16.93
N PRO A 391 10.21 -17.94 16.67
CA PRO A 391 8.95 -17.21 16.79
C PRO A 391 8.57 -16.97 18.26
N ALA A 392 7.67 -16.01 18.51
CA ALA A 392 7.01 -15.91 19.81
C ALA A 392 6.15 -17.17 20.07
N PRO A 393 5.86 -17.53 21.35
CA PRO A 393 5.18 -18.79 21.70
C PRO A 393 3.83 -19.04 21.00
N ASP A 394 3.15 -17.98 20.54
CA ASP A 394 1.83 -18.02 19.91
C ASP A 394 1.83 -17.67 18.40
N ASP A 395 3.01 -17.56 17.76
CA ASP A 395 3.10 -17.18 16.35
C ASP A 395 3.39 -18.39 15.44
N ILE A 396 2.54 -18.54 14.41
CA ILE A 396 2.70 -19.60 13.41
C ILE A 396 3.79 -19.16 12.43
N LEU A 397 4.89 -19.92 12.41
CA LEU A 397 6.00 -19.76 11.47
C LEU A 397 5.51 -19.57 10.04
N LEU A 398 6.12 -18.64 9.30
CA LEU A 398 5.94 -18.58 7.85
C LEU A 398 6.62 -19.76 7.12
N GLY A 399 7.41 -20.60 7.82
CA GLY A 399 8.04 -21.85 7.38
C GLY A 399 9.38 -22.09 8.10
N ASP A 400 9.84 -23.34 8.10
CA ASP A 400 10.67 -23.97 9.14
C ASP A 400 12.12 -23.48 9.31
N TYR A 401 12.58 -23.58 10.56
CA TYR A 401 13.97 -23.42 10.99
C TYR A 401 14.72 -24.73 10.68
N ASP A 402 15.81 -24.62 9.95
CA ASP A 402 16.71 -25.72 9.59
C ASP A 402 17.59 -26.10 10.80
N THR A 403 17.01 -26.72 11.83
CA THR A 403 17.76 -27.26 12.99
C THR A 403 18.15 -28.72 12.76
N ASN A 404 18.88 -29.02 11.68
CA ASN A 404 19.46 -30.36 11.48
C ASN A 404 20.88 -30.31 10.88
N LYS A 405 21.68 -29.33 11.29
CA LYS A 405 23.13 -29.38 11.14
C LYS A 405 23.76 -28.72 12.36
N TYR A 406 23.97 -29.48 13.42
CA TYR A 406 25.09 -29.42 14.37
C TYR A 406 24.71 -30.39 15.48
N ASP A 407 24.94 -31.67 15.23
CA ASP A 407 25.22 -32.70 16.25
C ASP A 407 25.77 -33.91 15.51
N SER A 408 27.09 -33.86 15.27
CA SER A 408 27.91 -35.02 14.97
C SER A 408 29.26 -34.78 15.62
N ASP A 409 29.33 -35.14 16.89
CA ASP A 409 30.49 -35.75 17.53
C ASP A 409 30.00 -36.90 18.42
#